data_AF-A0A453E351-F1
#
_entry.id   AF-A0A453E351-F1
#
_cell.length_a   1.000
_cell.length_b   1.000
_cell.length_c   1.000
_cell.angle_alpha   90.00
_cell.angle_beta   90.00
_cell.angle_gamma   90.00
#
_symmetry.space_group_name_H-M   'P 1'
#
loop_
_entity.id
_entity.type
_entity.pdbx_description
1 polymer ?
#
loop_
_entity_poly.entity_id
_entity_poly.type
_entity_poly.pdbx_seq_one_letter_code
_entity_poly.pdbx_strand_id
1 'polypeptide(L)'
;MPLLIVNPTNVLSDLPVTLPSFLSSSIWNDLRNSAADKLWLLTTRIYTWAEQLTRGEGLPCHDHIHGSEAENATFLANMLRSTCFAVEDHLAVDKQLKLANLEAL
;
A
#
# COMPACT_ATOMS: atom_id res chain seq x y z
N MET A 1 -0.27 -14.67 28.04
CA MET A 1 -0.88 -14.25 26.77
C MET A 1 0.05 -14.66 25.65
N PRO A 2 -0.39 -15.44 24.66
CA PRO A 2 0.46 -15.72 23.52
C PRO A 2 0.62 -14.42 22.73
N LEU A 3 1.84 -13.88 22.70
CA LEU A 3 2.21 -12.93 21.67
C LEU A 3 2.13 -13.70 20.36
N LEU A 4 1.07 -13.47 19.60
CA LEU A 4 0.99 -13.86 18.20
C LEU A 4 2.14 -13.11 17.51
N ILE A 5 3.31 -13.75 17.41
CA ILE A 5 4.33 -13.35 16.44
C ILE A 5 3.73 -13.74 15.09
N VAL A 6 2.77 -12.95 14.62
CA VAL A 6 2.19 -13.16 13.30
C VAL A 6 3.27 -12.83 12.30
N ASN A 7 3.45 -13.72 11.33
CA ASN A 7 4.30 -13.45 10.18
C ASN A 7 3.89 -12.08 9.58
N PRO A 8 4.78 -11.07 9.52
CA PRO A 8 4.45 -9.74 9.02
C PRO A 8 3.85 -9.76 7.62
N THR A 9 4.30 -10.66 6.76
CA THR A 9 3.77 -10.84 5.40
C THR A 9 2.32 -11.27 5.41
N ASN A 10 1.92 -12.14 6.34
CA ASN A 10 0.52 -12.58 6.46
C ASN A 10 -0.37 -11.42 6.92
N VAL A 11 0.08 -10.65 7.93
CA VAL A 11 -0.65 -9.46 8.40
C VAL A 11 -0.87 -8.47 7.26
N LEU A 12 0.18 -8.20 6.48
CA LEU A 12 0.12 -7.29 5.35
C LEU A 12 -0.76 -7.83 4.21
N SER A 13 -0.74 -9.14 3.95
CA SER A 13 -1.56 -9.77 2.91
C SER A 13 -3.05 -9.73 3.23
N ASP A 14 -3.41 -9.72 4.52
CA ASP A 14 -4.81 -9.62 4.96
C ASP A 14 -5.32 -8.17 4.96
N LEU A 15 -4.44 -7.17 4.79
CA LEU A 15 -4.80 -5.76 4.87
C LEU A 15 -5.86 -5.32 3.85
N PRO A 16 -5.81 -5.73 2.56
CA PRO A 16 -6.85 -5.40 1.59
C PRO A 16 -8.26 -5.91 1.98
N VAL A 17 -8.34 -6.97 2.79
CA VAL A 17 -9.62 -7.56 3.21
C VAL A 17 -10.09 -6.98 4.54
N THR A 18 -9.17 -6.81 5.48
CA THR A 18 -9.48 -6.38 6.85
C THR A 18 -9.70 -4.88 6.97
N LEU A 19 -8.93 -4.08 6.22
CA LEU A 19 -8.97 -2.63 6.33
C LEU A 19 -10.31 -2.00 5.89
N PRO A 20 -10.94 -2.39 4.76
CA PRO A 20 -12.24 -1.84 4.39
C PRO A 20 -13.30 -2.13 5.45
N SER A 21 -13.30 -3.35 6.00
CA SER A 21 -14.19 -3.75 7.09
C SER A 21 -13.96 -2.88 8.32
N PHE A 22 -12.70 -2.65 8.70
CA PHE A 22 -12.35 -1.77 9.81
C PHE A 22 -12.83 -0.33 9.58
N LEU A 23 -12.58 0.21 8.38
CA LEU A 23 -12.96 1.57 8.02
C LEU A 23 -14.47 1.76 7.90
N SER A 24 -15.24 0.73 7.57
CA SER A 24 -16.71 0.78 7.42
C SER A 24 -17.45 1.20 8.70
N SER A 25 -16.83 1.00 9.87
CA SER A 25 -17.39 1.42 11.15
C SER A 25 -17.52 2.94 11.25
N SER A 26 -18.67 3.41 11.76
CA SER A 26 -18.97 4.84 11.96
C SER A 26 -17.99 5.55 12.91
N ILE A 27 -17.30 4.80 13.77
CA ILE A 27 -16.29 5.31 14.70
C ILE A 27 -15.12 5.99 13.96
N TRP A 28 -14.86 5.57 12.71
CA TRP A 28 -13.71 6.03 11.93
C TRP A 28 -14.05 7.03 10.82
N ASN A 29 -15.26 7.58 10.80
CA ASN A 29 -15.72 8.47 9.72
C ASN A 29 -14.75 9.64 9.46
N ASP A 30 -14.26 10.29 10.50
CA ASP A 30 -13.34 11.45 10.36
C ASP A 30 -11.94 11.05 9.88
N LEU A 31 -11.53 9.80 10.12
CA LEU A 31 -10.19 9.31 9.78
C LEU A 31 -10.16 8.62 8.41
N ARG A 32 -11.29 8.11 7.92
CA ARG A 32 -11.36 7.22 6.75
C ARG A 32 -10.68 7.81 5.51
N ASN A 33 -11.05 9.03 5.15
CA ASN A 33 -10.49 9.71 3.97
C ASN A 33 -9.01 10.04 4.17
N SER A 34 -8.62 10.46 5.39
CA SER A 34 -7.22 10.73 5.74
C SER A 34 -6.35 9.46 5.68
N ALA A 35 -6.89 8.33 6.12
CA ALA A 35 -6.23 7.03 6.04
C ALA A 35 -6.07 6.58 4.58
N ALA A 36 -7.13 6.68 3.77
CA ALA A 36 -7.07 6.38 2.34
C ALA A 36 -6.03 7.26 1.61
N ASP A 37 -5.99 8.56 1.92
CA ASP A 37 -5.02 9.49 1.34
C ASP A 37 -3.57 9.15 1.72
N LYS A 38 -3.33 8.76 2.97
CA LYS A 38 -2.00 8.29 3.42
C LYS A 38 -1.62 6.97 2.76
N LEU A 39 -2.54 6.03 2.62
CA LEU A 39 -2.31 4.77 1.90
C LEU A 39 -1.96 5.03 0.44
N TRP A 40 -2.68 5.94 -0.21
CA TRP A 40 -2.39 6.35 -1.58
C TRP A 40 -0.98 6.94 -1.69
N LEU A 41 -0.60 7.86 -0.80
CA LEU A 41 0.74 8.45 -0.78
C LEU A 41 1.83 7.36 -0.61
N LEU A 42 1.63 6.42 0.31
CA LEU A 42 2.55 5.30 0.50
C LEU A 42 2.63 4.40 -0.73
N THR A 43 1.49 4.12 -1.36
CA THR A 43 1.39 3.29 -2.57
C THR A 43 2.16 3.90 -3.71
N THR A 44 1.93 5.18 -4.01
CA THR A 44 2.65 5.87 -5.10
C THR A 44 4.15 5.87 -4.89
N ARG A 45 4.62 6.10 -3.66
CA ARG A 45 6.06 6.09 -3.33
C ARG A 45 6.68 4.70 -3.52
N ILE A 46 6.06 3.66 -2.95
CA ILE A 46 6.61 2.29 -3.00
C ILE A 46 6.48 1.70 -4.40
N TYR A 47 5.38 1.97 -5.11
CA TYR A 47 5.17 1.51 -6.48
C TYR A 47 6.20 2.11 -7.44
N THR A 48 6.43 3.42 -7.37
CA THR A 48 7.43 4.10 -8.22
C THR A 48 8.82 3.51 -7.98
N TRP A 49 9.18 3.27 -6.72
CA TRP A 49 10.46 2.66 -6.38
C TRP A 49 10.55 1.21 -6.88
N ALA A 50 9.52 0.39 -6.67
CA ALA A 50 9.48 -0.99 -7.14
C ALA A 50 9.57 -1.07 -8.67
N GLU A 51 8.89 -0.19 -9.40
CA GLU A 51 8.95 -0.11 -10.86
C GLU A 51 10.35 0.26 -11.37
N GLN A 52 11.06 1.17 -10.71
CA GLN A 52 12.46 1.48 -11.04
C GLN A 52 13.38 0.28 -10.79
N LEU A 53 13.15 -0.47 -9.71
CA LEU A 53 13.90 -1.69 -9.42
C LEU A 53 13.67 -2.78 -10.48
N THR A 54 12.44 -3.00 -10.93
CA THR A 54 12.14 -4.01 -11.97
C THR A 54 12.74 -3.66 -13.33
N ARG A 55 12.88 -2.35 -13.63
CA ARG A 55 13.56 -1.86 -14.83
C ARG A 55 15.08 -1.89 -14.75
N GLY A 56 15.65 -2.27 -13.60
CA GLY A 56 17.11 -2.30 -13.40
C GLY A 56 17.74 -0.92 -13.33
N GLU A 57 16.94 0.13 -13.09
CA GLU A 57 17.41 1.53 -13.05
C GLU A 57 18.17 1.89 -11.76
N GLY A 58 18.43 0.91 -10.89
CA GLY A 58 19.53 0.94 -9.95
C GLY A 58 19.57 2.14 -9.00
N LEU A 59 18.48 2.42 -8.29
CA LEU A 59 18.51 3.32 -7.13
C LEU A 59 18.53 2.50 -5.83
N PRO A 60 19.71 2.32 -5.19
CA PRO A 60 19.83 1.63 -3.91
C PRO A 60 19.21 2.40 -2.74
N CYS A 61 18.73 3.63 -2.96
CA CYS A 61 18.04 4.42 -1.96
C CYS A 61 16.98 5.29 -2.64
N HIS A 62 15.71 5.14 -2.25
CA HIS A 62 14.62 6.00 -2.71
C HIS A 62 13.92 6.59 -1.49
N ASP A 63 13.91 7.92 -1.36
CA ASP A 63 13.20 8.63 -0.29
C ASP A 63 13.37 7.97 1.11
N HIS A 64 14.61 7.70 1.51
CA HIS A 64 14.97 7.11 2.81
C HIS A 64 14.68 5.61 2.95
N ILE A 65 14.27 4.92 1.88
CA ILE A 65 14.15 3.45 1.86
C ILE A 65 15.52 2.88 1.49
N HIS A 66 16.10 2.11 2.42
CA HIS A 66 17.41 1.50 2.24
C HIS A 66 17.33 0.32 1.27
N GLY A 67 18.34 0.15 0.40
CA GLY A 67 18.35 -0.87 -0.65
C GLY A 67 18.30 -2.31 -0.16
N SER A 68 18.59 -2.57 1.13
CA SER A 68 18.36 -3.89 1.73
C SER A 68 16.91 -4.33 1.70
N GLU A 69 15.96 -3.39 1.61
CA GLU A 69 14.52 -3.66 1.56
C GLU A 69 14.03 -3.97 0.13
N ALA A 70 14.91 -3.95 -0.88
CA ALA A 70 14.53 -4.08 -2.28
C ALA A 70 13.81 -5.41 -2.59
N GLU A 71 14.14 -6.49 -1.87
CA GLU A 71 13.47 -7.79 -2.02
C GLU A 71 11.96 -7.72 -1.70
N ASN A 72 11.54 -6.79 -0.84
CA ASN A 72 10.16 -6.63 -0.42
C ASN A 72 9.38 -5.62 -1.27
N ALA A 73 10.06 -4.86 -2.14
CA ALA A 73 9.47 -3.73 -2.86
C ALA A 73 8.26 -4.12 -3.71
N THR A 74 8.39 -5.17 -4.53
CA THR A 74 7.31 -5.66 -5.39
C THR A 74 6.12 -6.19 -4.59
N PHE A 75 6.38 -6.96 -3.54
CA PHE A 75 5.33 -7.46 -2.64
C PHE A 75 4.55 -6.29 -2.01
N LEU A 76 5.26 -5.32 -1.43
CA LEU A 76 4.65 -4.17 -0.79
C LEU A 76 3.89 -3.31 -1.79
N ALA A 77 4.42 -3.08 -2.99
CA ALA A 77 3.75 -2.32 -4.05
C ALA A 77 2.41 -2.96 -4.44
N ASN A 78 2.41 -4.28 -4.70
CA ASN A 78 1.20 -5.01 -5.08
C ASN A 78 0.17 -5.09 -3.94
N MET A 79 0.63 -5.30 -2.70
CA MET A 79 -0.24 -5.31 -1.52
C MET A 79 -0.87 -3.94 -1.27
N LEU A 80 -0.09 -2.86 -1.35
CA LEU A 80 -0.58 -1.49 -1.17
C LEU A 80 -1.54 -1.07 -2.28
N ARG A 81 -1.25 -1.43 -3.53
CA ARG A 81 -2.17 -1.25 -4.68
C ARG A 81 -3.50 -1.95 -4.41
N SER A 82 -3.46 -3.23 -4.03
CA SER A 82 -4.67 -4.01 -3.72
C SER A 82 -5.46 -3.43 -2.55
N THR A 83 -4.75 -2.96 -1.51
CA THR A 83 -5.37 -2.29 -0.37
C THR A 83 -6.03 -0.98 -0.78
N CYS A 84 -5.39 -0.18 -1.64
CA CYS A 84 -5.97 1.06 -2.17
C CYS A 84 -7.22 0.79 -3.01
N PHE A 85 -7.27 -0.28 -3.81
CA PHE A 85 -8.48 -0.68 -4.53
C PHE A 85 -9.61 -1.02 -3.56
N ALA A 86 -9.30 -1.73 -2.48
CA ALA A 86 -10.30 -2.13 -1.49
C ALA A 86 -10.91 -0.94 -0.71
N VAL A 87 -10.25 0.22 -0.72
CA VAL A 87 -10.72 1.45 -0.07
C VAL A 87 -10.95 2.59 -1.08
N GLU A 88 -11.10 2.27 -2.37
CA GLU A 88 -11.11 3.28 -3.44
C GLU A 88 -12.23 4.31 -3.31
N ASP A 89 -13.38 3.92 -2.78
CA ASP A 89 -14.53 4.80 -2.52
C ASP A 89 -14.21 5.97 -1.56
N HIS A 90 -13.07 5.92 -0.88
CA HIS A 90 -12.60 6.95 0.04
C HIS A 90 -11.51 7.83 -0.55
N LEU A 91 -11.07 7.55 -1.78
CA LEU A 91 -10.12 8.35 -2.53
C LEU A 91 -10.85 9.38 -3.41
N ALA A 92 -10.19 10.50 -3.67
CA ALA A 92 -10.63 11.44 -4.68
C ALA A 92 -10.58 10.81 -6.08
N VAL A 93 -11.47 11.24 -6.97
CA VAL A 93 -11.63 10.68 -8.34
C VAL A 93 -10.33 10.69 -9.14
N ASP A 94 -9.51 11.74 -9.01
CA ASP A 94 -8.22 11.82 -9.70
C ASP A 94 -7.24 10.71 -9.25
N LYS A 95 -7.31 10.31 -7.98
CA LYS A 95 -6.50 9.22 -7.41
C LYS A 95 -7.04 7.86 -7.81
N GLN A 96 -8.37 7.69 -7.85
CA GLN A 96 -8.99 6.46 -8.37
C GLN A 96 -8.57 6.19 -9.81
N LEU A 97 -8.60 7.21 -10.67
CA LEU A 97 -8.16 7.09 -12.06
C LEU A 97 -6.68 6.71 -12.18
N LYS A 98 -5.81 7.31 -11.35
CA LYS A 98 -4.39 6.95 -11.31
C LYS A 98 -4.18 5.52 -10.81
N LEU A 99 -4.91 5.11 -9.78
CA LEU A 99 -4.86 3.76 -9.22
C LEU A 99 -5.24 2.69 -10.26
N ALA A 100 -6.29 2.95 -11.04
CA ALA A 100 -6.74 2.07 -12.12
C ALA A 100 -5.68 1.87 -13.21
N ASN A 101 -4.79 2.84 -13.41
CA ASN A 101 -3.69 2.76 -14.38
C ASN A 101 -2.43 2.08 -13.84
N LEU A 102 -2.34 1.81 -12.54
CA LEU A 102 -1.22 1.03 -11.99
C LEU A 102 -1.42 -0.44 -12.35
N GLU A 103 -0.42 -1.09 -12.93
CA GLU A 103 -0.41 -2.53 -13.21
C GLU A 103 0.18 -3.31 -12.03
N ALA A 104 0.00 -4.64 -11.98
CA ALA A 104 0.73 -5.45 -11.01
C ALA A 104 2.20 -5.56 -11.44
N LEU A 105 3.13 -5.33 -10.51
CA LEU A 105 4.58 -5.41 -10.73
C LEU A 105 5.12 -6.82 -10.49
#